data_AF-A0A7Y8JEW2-F1
#
_entry.id   AF-A0A7Y8JEW2-F1
#
_cell.length_a   1.000
_cell.length_b   1.000
_cell.length_c   1.000
_cell.angle_alpha   90.00
_cell.angle_beta   90.00
_cell.angle_gamma   90.00
#
_symmetry.space_group_name_H-M   'P 1'
#
loop_
_entity.id
_entity.type
_entity.pdbx_description
1 polymer ?
#
loop_
_entity_poly.entity_id
_entity_poly.type
_entity_poly.pdbx_seq_one_letter_code
_entity_poly.pdbx_strand_id
1 'polypeptide(L)'
;MRWLACMFLLSGFSAQAAMVTELIYHDQDPGSEAYVTRILVNERYMRLDDGRDGGDFVLFDRKKGEVVNVLHGLKVLMRVTGRPLPLVRPAAYRVEERAEQVKQGTMRLQIRADGVLCSETVSARDLLPDAARAMSEYKLALAYTQLQTYLNTPEDLRQPCDLLHHVWESGRSLAYGLPLEERDYSGRLRRFSGSTRKPLDSSWFTLPEGYQTLQPPEADQATSNWQPADVQTR
;
A
#
# COMPACT_ATOMS: atom_id res chain seq x y z
N MET A 1 1.56 9.83 -69.53
CA MET A 1 1.79 8.69 -68.61
C MET A 1 2.77 9.10 -67.53
N ARG A 2 2.28 9.49 -66.34
CA ARG A 2 3.10 9.79 -65.16
C ARG A 2 2.84 8.70 -64.14
N TRP A 3 3.84 7.85 -63.90
CA TRP A 3 3.83 6.85 -62.83
C TRP A 3 4.12 7.56 -61.51
N LEU A 4 3.17 7.51 -60.56
CA LEU A 4 3.41 7.86 -59.17
C LEU A 4 3.88 6.59 -58.44
N ALA A 5 5.13 6.61 -57.99
CA ALA A 5 5.66 5.63 -57.05
C ALA A 5 5.30 6.06 -55.62
N CYS A 6 4.35 5.38 -54.98
CA CYS A 6 4.12 5.51 -53.55
C CYS A 6 5.17 4.68 -52.79
N MET A 7 6.14 5.38 -52.23
CA MET A 7 7.12 4.82 -51.30
C MET A 7 6.47 4.71 -49.92
N PHE A 8 6.01 3.51 -49.54
CA PHE A 8 5.53 3.22 -48.19
C PHE A 8 6.72 3.16 -47.24
N LEU A 9 6.91 4.22 -46.45
CA LEU A 9 7.77 4.23 -45.28
C LEU A 9 7.10 3.39 -44.17
N LEU A 10 7.56 2.15 -44.01
CA LEU A 10 7.25 1.31 -42.85
C LEU A 10 8.02 1.86 -41.64
N SER A 11 7.38 2.77 -40.91
CA SER A 11 7.82 3.20 -39.58
C SER A 11 7.65 2.03 -38.61
N GLY A 12 8.72 1.27 -38.38
CA GLY A 12 8.74 0.21 -37.38
C GLY A 12 8.57 0.79 -35.98
N PHE A 13 7.40 0.59 -35.37
CA PHE A 13 7.23 0.77 -33.93
C PHE A 13 8.11 -0.25 -33.23
N SER A 14 9.24 0.20 -32.66
CA SER A 14 9.99 -0.62 -31.72
C SER A 14 9.13 -0.77 -30.46
N ALA A 15 8.58 -1.96 -30.25
CA ALA A 15 7.89 -2.30 -29.00
C ALA A 15 8.93 -2.29 -27.88
N GLN A 16 8.99 -1.18 -27.13
CA GLN A 16 9.85 -1.09 -25.96
C GLN A 16 9.36 -2.11 -24.92
N ALA A 17 10.26 -2.99 -24.45
CA ALA A 17 9.92 -3.96 -23.43
C ALA A 17 9.37 -3.22 -22.21
N ALA A 18 8.17 -3.61 -21.78
CA ALA A 18 7.59 -3.08 -20.55
C ALA A 18 8.53 -3.38 -19.38
N MET A 19 8.63 -2.45 -18.44
CA MET A 19 9.57 -2.53 -17.32
C MET A 19 8.83 -2.63 -15.99
N VAL A 20 9.49 -3.25 -15.01
CA VAL A 20 9.06 -3.32 -13.61
C VAL A 20 10.13 -2.68 -12.75
N THR A 21 9.70 -1.93 -11.74
CA THR A 21 10.57 -1.48 -10.65
C THR A 21 10.44 -2.45 -9.50
N GLU A 22 11.54 -3.09 -9.13
CA GLU A 22 11.66 -3.91 -7.93
C GLU A 22 12.25 -3.07 -6.81
N LEU A 23 11.65 -3.16 -5.62
CA LEU A 23 12.12 -2.57 -4.37
C LEU A 23 12.31 -3.68 -3.35
N ILE A 24 13.41 -3.64 -2.61
CA ILE A 24 13.71 -4.58 -1.53
C ILE A 24 13.71 -3.82 -0.20
N TYR A 25 12.99 -4.37 0.77
CA TYR A 25 12.94 -3.90 2.14
C TYR A 25 13.35 -5.02 3.10
N HIS A 26 13.92 -4.64 4.24
CA HIS A 26 14.03 -5.49 5.40
C HIS A 26 13.03 -5.02 6.45
N ASP A 27 12.04 -5.86 6.73
CA ASP A 27 11.07 -5.65 7.79
C ASP A 27 11.51 -6.41 9.04
N GLN A 28 11.17 -5.90 10.21
CA GLN A 28 11.46 -6.53 11.49
C GLN A 28 10.32 -6.25 12.46
N ASP A 29 9.70 -7.32 12.96
CA ASP A 29 8.72 -7.22 14.03
C ASP A 29 9.43 -7.15 15.40
N PRO A 30 8.77 -6.59 16.43
CA PRO A 30 9.34 -6.52 17.76
C PRO A 30 9.75 -7.91 18.28
N GLY A 31 11.03 -8.06 18.63
CA GLY A 31 11.56 -9.32 19.17
C GLY A 31 11.84 -10.41 18.12
N SER A 32 11.69 -10.14 16.82
CA SER A 32 12.04 -11.07 15.75
C SER A 32 13.34 -10.69 15.03
N GLU A 33 13.88 -11.64 14.27
CA GLU A 33 14.88 -11.33 13.25
C GLU A 33 14.24 -10.55 12.09
N ALA A 34 15.07 -9.80 11.37
CA ALA A 34 14.63 -9.09 10.17
C ALA A 34 14.44 -10.06 9.00
N TYR A 35 13.43 -9.83 8.19
CA TYR A 35 13.09 -10.61 7.01
C TYR A 35 12.92 -9.73 5.78
N VAL A 36 13.12 -10.32 4.60
CA VAL A 36 13.02 -9.61 3.33
C VAL A 36 11.56 -9.47 2.90
N THR A 37 11.22 -8.30 2.40
CA THR A 37 10.02 -8.08 1.60
C THR A 37 10.39 -7.42 0.29
N ARG A 38 9.63 -7.74 -0.76
CA ARG A 38 9.84 -7.20 -2.10
C ARG A 38 8.56 -6.57 -2.59
N ILE A 39 8.69 -5.42 -3.23
CA ILE A 39 7.61 -4.73 -3.93
C ILE A 39 7.97 -4.65 -5.40
N LEU A 40 7.08 -5.14 -6.26
CA LEU A 40 7.19 -5.01 -7.72
C LEU A 40 6.13 -4.02 -8.21
N VAL A 41 6.53 -3.00 -8.95
CA VAL A 41 5.61 -1.95 -9.45
C VAL A 41 5.74 -1.80 -10.96
N ASN A 42 4.60 -1.80 -11.64
CA ASN A 42 4.46 -1.30 -13.01
C ASN A 42 3.24 -0.38 -13.12
N GLU A 43 2.91 0.05 -14.34
CA GLU A 43 1.82 1.01 -14.60
C GLU A 43 0.43 0.51 -14.15
N ARG A 44 0.24 -0.81 -14.07
CA ARG A 44 -1.06 -1.42 -13.75
C ARG A 44 -1.08 -2.09 -12.37
N TYR A 45 0.02 -2.67 -11.95
CA TYR A 45 0.06 -3.53 -10.77
C TYR A 45 1.13 -3.10 -9.77
N MET A 46 0.83 -3.32 -8.50
CA MET A 46 1.82 -3.47 -7.45
C MET A 46 1.69 -4.86 -6.86
N ARG A 47 2.81 -5.57 -6.68
CA ARG A 47 2.87 -6.84 -5.97
C ARG A 47 3.75 -6.71 -4.73
N LEU A 48 3.33 -7.30 -3.62
CA LEU A 48 4.15 -7.46 -2.42
C LEU A 48 4.33 -8.96 -2.15
N ASP A 49 5.56 -9.39 -1.94
CA ASP A 49 5.89 -10.76 -1.55
C ASP A 49 7.16 -10.79 -0.68
N ASP A 50 7.63 -12.00 -0.35
CA ASP A 50 8.82 -12.25 0.46
C ASP A 50 10.11 -12.36 -0.37
N GLY A 51 10.08 -11.98 -1.66
CA GLY A 51 11.19 -12.14 -2.59
C GLY A 51 11.19 -13.45 -3.36
N ARG A 52 10.29 -14.40 -3.05
CA ARG A 52 10.16 -15.68 -3.76
C ARG A 52 8.95 -15.64 -4.70
N ASP A 53 9.17 -15.96 -5.97
CA ASP A 53 8.12 -15.86 -7.00
C ASP A 53 6.95 -16.84 -6.78
N GLY A 54 7.21 -18.00 -6.14
CA GLY A 54 6.20 -19.03 -5.84
C GLY A 54 5.63 -19.01 -4.42
N GLY A 55 5.96 -18.00 -3.62
CA GLY A 55 5.40 -17.80 -2.28
C GLY A 55 4.06 -17.05 -2.31
N ASP A 56 3.43 -16.93 -1.14
CA ASP A 56 2.22 -16.10 -0.98
C ASP A 56 2.53 -14.65 -1.36
N PHE A 57 1.56 -13.98 -1.97
CA PHE A 57 1.74 -12.60 -2.41
C PHE A 57 0.45 -11.81 -2.36
N VAL A 58 0.60 -10.49 -2.26
CA VAL A 58 -0.49 -9.54 -2.43
C VAL A 58 -0.35 -8.88 -3.79
N LEU A 59 -1.42 -8.88 -4.59
CA LEU A 59 -1.50 -8.20 -5.87
C LEU A 59 -2.51 -7.06 -5.81
N PHE A 60 -2.08 -5.87 -6.17
CA PHE A 60 -2.94 -4.68 -6.28
C PHE A 60 -3.07 -4.28 -7.75
N ASP A 61 -4.28 -4.36 -8.32
CA ASP A 61 -4.63 -3.75 -9.61
C ASP A 61 -4.97 -2.28 -9.39
N ARG A 62 -4.02 -1.40 -9.74
CA ARG A 62 -4.09 0.05 -9.55
C ARG A 62 -5.20 0.69 -10.37
N LYS A 63 -5.57 0.10 -11.50
CA LYS A 63 -6.63 0.62 -12.38
C LYS A 63 -8.01 0.27 -11.85
N LYS A 64 -8.14 -0.86 -11.17
CA LYS A 64 -9.41 -1.31 -10.58
C LYS A 64 -9.58 -0.92 -9.11
N GLY A 65 -8.50 -0.56 -8.41
CA GLY A 65 -8.54 -0.37 -6.97
C GLY A 65 -8.80 -1.68 -6.21
N GLU A 66 -8.35 -2.81 -6.77
CA GLU A 66 -8.59 -4.16 -6.22
C GLU A 66 -7.30 -4.73 -5.66
N VAL A 67 -7.34 -5.20 -4.42
CA VAL A 67 -6.28 -5.95 -3.75
C VAL A 67 -6.67 -7.42 -3.67
N VAL A 68 -5.77 -8.32 -4.03
CA VAL A 68 -5.96 -9.76 -3.92
C VAL A 68 -4.80 -10.34 -3.11
N ASN A 69 -5.10 -10.92 -1.95
CA ASN A 69 -4.14 -11.72 -1.20
C ASN A 69 -4.20 -13.18 -1.68
N VAL A 70 -3.08 -13.70 -2.17
CA VAL A 70 -2.93 -15.03 -2.74
C VAL A 70 -2.25 -15.93 -1.71
N LEU A 71 -3.01 -16.91 -1.22
CA LEU A 71 -2.60 -17.84 -0.18
C LEU A 71 -2.43 -19.22 -0.81
N HIS A 72 -1.23 -19.52 -1.30
CA HIS A 72 -0.93 -20.76 -2.03
C HIS A 72 -1.16 -22.00 -1.19
N GLY A 73 -0.74 -21.98 0.08
CA GLY A 73 -0.92 -23.09 1.01
C GLY A 73 -2.39 -23.46 1.24
N LEU A 74 -3.30 -22.50 1.07
CA LEU A 74 -4.75 -22.68 1.24
C LEU A 74 -5.51 -22.76 -0.07
N LYS A 75 -4.87 -22.50 -1.22
CA LYS A 75 -5.51 -22.32 -2.53
C LYS A 75 -6.65 -21.30 -2.51
N VAL A 76 -6.41 -20.17 -1.83
CA VAL A 76 -7.39 -19.09 -1.64
C VAL A 76 -6.91 -17.79 -2.31
N LEU A 77 -7.84 -17.09 -2.94
CA LEU A 77 -7.72 -15.69 -3.35
C LEU A 77 -8.66 -14.86 -2.48
N MET A 78 -8.11 -14.07 -1.55
CA MET A 78 -8.90 -13.14 -0.76
C MET A 78 -8.93 -11.78 -1.45
N ARG A 79 -10.09 -11.39 -1.99
CA ARG A 79 -10.27 -10.15 -2.77
C ARG A 79 -10.86 -9.03 -1.93
N VAL A 80 -10.23 -7.87 -1.99
CA VAL A 80 -10.67 -6.62 -1.36
C VAL A 80 -10.80 -5.57 -2.45
N THR A 81 -12.00 -5.04 -2.64
CA THR A 81 -12.24 -3.91 -3.55
C THR A 81 -12.33 -2.64 -2.74
N GLY A 82 -11.60 -1.61 -3.14
CA GLY A 82 -11.67 -0.29 -2.52
C GLY A 82 -13.11 0.24 -2.52
N ARG A 83 -13.55 0.71 -1.35
CA ARG A 83 -14.83 1.41 -1.19
C ARG A 83 -14.57 2.81 -0.62
N PRO A 84 -15.41 3.80 -0.96
CA PRO A 84 -15.34 5.10 -0.31
C PRO A 84 -15.48 4.96 1.21
N LEU A 85 -14.65 5.68 1.95
CA LEU A 85 -14.83 5.83 3.39
C LEU A 85 -16.05 6.70 3.68
N PRO A 86 -16.71 6.52 4.84
CA PRO A 86 -17.73 7.48 5.27
C PRO A 86 -17.14 8.90 5.31
N LEU A 87 -17.94 9.92 4.99
CA LEU A 87 -17.40 11.28 4.86
C LEU A 87 -17.07 11.93 6.22
N VAL A 88 -17.45 11.30 7.34
CA VAL A 88 -17.35 11.90 8.67
C VAL A 88 -16.22 11.25 9.46
N ARG A 89 -15.10 11.96 9.53
CA ARG A 89 -14.06 11.72 10.53
C ARG A 89 -14.61 12.07 11.92
N PRO A 90 -14.33 11.27 12.98
CA PRO A 90 -14.71 11.65 14.34
C PRO A 90 -14.16 13.03 14.69
N ALA A 91 -15.00 13.95 15.18
CA ALA A 91 -14.58 15.32 15.46
C ALA A 91 -13.48 15.43 16.53
N ALA A 92 -13.39 14.43 17.42
CA ALA A 92 -12.38 14.35 18.47
C ALA A 92 -11.00 13.85 17.99
N TYR A 93 -10.92 13.25 16.80
CA TYR A 93 -9.69 12.63 16.31
C TYR A 93 -8.68 13.69 15.83
N ARG A 94 -7.60 13.87 16.58
CA ARG A 94 -6.57 14.88 16.29
C ARG A 94 -5.31 14.24 15.72
N VAL A 95 -4.87 14.77 14.59
CA VAL A 95 -3.62 14.36 13.93
C VAL A 95 -2.61 15.50 14.05
N GLU A 96 -1.40 15.18 14.49
CA GLU A 96 -0.29 16.11 14.54
C GLU A 96 0.86 15.60 13.67
N GLU A 97 1.42 16.47 12.85
CA GLU A 97 2.53 16.16 11.95
C GLU A 97 3.71 17.08 12.23
N ARG A 98 4.88 16.50 12.36
CA ARG A 98 6.15 17.23 12.40
C ARG A 98 7.04 16.69 11.29
N ALA A 99 7.27 17.53 10.28
CA ALA A 99 8.17 17.23 9.18
C ALA A 99 9.41 18.11 9.23
N GLU A 100 10.58 17.51 9.11
CA GLU A 100 11.86 18.22 9.08
C GLU A 100 12.79 17.64 8.02
N GLN A 101 13.63 18.49 7.43
CA GLN A 101 14.65 18.04 6.50
C GLN A 101 15.84 17.49 7.28
N VAL A 102 16.19 16.22 7.03
CA VAL A 102 17.36 15.57 7.68
C VAL A 102 18.63 15.81 6.89
N LYS A 103 18.53 15.73 5.56
CA LYS A 103 19.56 16.05 4.57
C LYS A 103 18.88 16.41 3.25
N GLN A 104 19.64 16.92 2.29
CA GLN A 104 19.13 17.23 0.96
C GLN A 104 18.40 16.01 0.36
N GLY A 105 17.19 16.22 -0.15
CA GLY A 105 16.36 15.17 -0.75
C GLY A 105 15.63 14.23 0.22
N THR A 106 15.83 14.34 1.54
CA THR A 106 15.15 13.46 2.52
C THR A 106 14.44 14.21 3.63
N MET A 107 13.31 13.67 4.08
CA MET A 107 12.49 14.23 5.15
C MET A 107 12.29 13.21 6.26
N ARG A 108 12.36 13.66 7.51
CA ARG A 108 11.81 12.92 8.65
C ARG A 108 10.40 13.43 8.91
N LEU A 109 9.46 12.52 9.00
CA LEU A 109 8.09 12.77 9.45
C LEU A 109 7.88 12.03 10.77
N GLN A 110 7.42 12.74 11.78
CA GLN A 110 6.76 12.16 12.94
C GLN A 110 5.27 12.47 12.83
N ILE A 111 4.44 11.45 12.97
CA ILE A 111 2.98 11.61 12.93
C ILE A 111 2.35 11.03 14.20
N ARG A 112 1.43 11.79 14.80
CA ARG A 112 0.76 11.45 16.05
C ARG A 112 -0.75 11.46 15.88
N ALA A 113 -1.42 10.59 16.62
CA ALA A 113 -2.86 10.59 16.81
C ALA A 113 -3.15 10.73 18.31
N ASP A 114 -3.94 11.73 18.69
CA ASP A 114 -4.34 11.98 20.08
C ASP A 114 -3.15 11.96 21.07
N GLY A 115 -2.03 12.58 20.66
CA GLY A 115 -0.80 12.67 21.43
C GLY A 115 0.13 11.44 21.36
N VAL A 116 -0.34 10.30 20.85
CA VAL A 116 0.45 9.06 20.70
C VAL A 116 1.31 9.13 19.44
N LEU A 117 2.60 8.81 19.54
CA LEU A 117 3.48 8.70 18.37
C LEU A 117 3.12 7.46 17.55
N CYS A 118 2.54 7.68 16.38
CA CYS A 118 2.06 6.59 15.54
C CYS A 118 3.15 6.07 14.59
N SER A 119 3.97 6.95 14.03
CA SER A 119 5.20 6.54 13.36
C SER A 119 6.24 7.63 13.29
N GLU A 120 7.47 7.19 13.05
CA GLU A 120 8.54 8.02 12.52
C GLU A 120 9.00 7.43 11.17
N THR A 121 9.11 8.27 10.15
CA THR A 121 9.52 7.85 8.80
C THR A 121 10.58 8.78 8.27
N VAL A 122 11.67 8.23 7.73
CA VAL A 122 12.63 8.96 6.90
C VAL A 122 12.38 8.60 5.44
N SER A 123 11.97 9.57 4.63
CA SER A 123 11.61 9.37 3.22
C SER A 123 12.54 10.13 2.27
N ALA A 124 12.79 9.57 1.09
CA ALA A 124 13.45 10.25 -0.02
C ALA A 124 12.42 10.81 -1.01
N ARG A 125 12.37 12.14 -1.18
CA ARG A 125 11.30 12.83 -1.93
C ARG A 125 11.24 12.42 -3.39
N ASP A 126 12.39 12.36 -4.06
CA ASP A 126 12.47 12.19 -5.52
C ASP A 126 12.84 10.76 -5.93
N LEU A 127 13.05 9.86 -4.97
CA LEU A 127 13.40 8.47 -5.26
C LEU A 127 12.13 7.67 -5.60
N LEU A 128 12.06 7.15 -6.83
CA LEU A 128 10.99 6.26 -7.30
C LEU A 128 9.56 6.76 -6.97
N PRO A 129 9.17 7.96 -7.42
CA PRO A 129 7.90 8.57 -7.03
C PRO A 129 6.68 7.75 -7.43
N ASP A 130 6.74 6.98 -8.52
CA ASP A 130 5.63 6.06 -8.89
C ASP A 130 5.48 4.90 -7.89
N ALA A 131 6.57 4.40 -7.31
CA ALA A 131 6.50 3.35 -6.31
C ALA A 131 5.88 3.87 -5.00
N ALA A 132 6.30 5.06 -4.54
CA ALA A 132 5.69 5.71 -3.38
C ALA A 132 4.19 5.96 -3.60
N ARG A 133 3.81 6.40 -4.81
CA ARG A 133 2.40 6.56 -5.20
C ARG A 133 1.64 5.24 -5.21
N ALA A 134 2.18 4.17 -5.80
CA ALA A 134 1.54 2.86 -5.84
C ALA A 134 1.32 2.29 -4.43
N MET A 135 2.29 2.48 -3.53
CA MET A 135 2.14 2.11 -2.12
C MET A 135 1.02 2.90 -1.42
N SER A 136 0.84 4.18 -1.78
CA SER A 136 -0.20 5.03 -1.21
C SER A 136 -1.58 4.64 -1.73
N GLU A 137 -1.71 4.42 -3.03
CA GLU A 137 -2.92 3.90 -3.69
C GLU A 137 -3.35 2.55 -3.08
N TYR A 138 -2.40 1.65 -2.83
CA TYR A 138 -2.64 0.38 -2.16
C TYR A 138 -3.17 0.55 -0.73
N LYS A 139 -2.51 1.40 0.07
CA LYS A 139 -2.93 1.72 1.44
C LYS A 139 -4.36 2.29 1.47
N LEU A 140 -4.69 3.17 0.53
CA LEU A 140 -6.04 3.74 0.38
C LEU A 140 -7.08 2.71 -0.04
N ALA A 141 -6.75 1.79 -0.96
CA ALA A 141 -7.66 0.74 -1.42
C ALA A 141 -8.11 -0.19 -0.28
N LEU A 142 -7.28 -0.33 0.76
CA LEU A 142 -7.60 -1.13 1.95
C LEU A 142 -8.37 -0.36 3.02
N ALA A 143 -8.44 0.97 2.96
CA ALA A 143 -8.83 1.79 4.10
C ALA A 143 -10.24 1.50 4.63
N TYR A 144 -11.20 1.23 3.73
CA TYR A 144 -12.55 0.85 4.16
C TYR A 144 -12.57 -0.47 4.93
N THR A 145 -11.86 -1.48 4.45
CA THR A 145 -11.77 -2.78 5.15
C THR A 145 -11.08 -2.61 6.50
N GLN A 146 -10.07 -1.75 6.58
CA GLN A 146 -9.39 -1.44 7.83
C GLN A 146 -10.30 -0.71 8.82
N LEU A 147 -11.19 0.16 8.35
CA LEU A 147 -12.23 0.75 9.20
C LEU A 147 -13.16 -0.33 9.75
N GLN A 148 -13.58 -1.31 8.93
CA GLN A 148 -14.41 -2.41 9.40
C GLN A 148 -13.71 -3.24 10.48
N THR A 149 -12.43 -3.57 10.27
CA THR A 149 -11.61 -4.24 11.28
C THR A 149 -11.58 -3.43 12.57
N TYR A 150 -11.31 -2.12 12.50
CA TYR A 150 -11.27 -1.25 13.67
C TYR A 150 -12.60 -1.22 14.44
N LEU A 151 -13.73 -1.14 13.75
CA LEU A 151 -15.05 -1.14 14.38
C LEU A 151 -15.39 -2.49 15.03
N ASN A 152 -14.90 -3.60 14.46
CA ASN A 152 -15.07 -4.94 15.01
C ASN A 152 -14.08 -5.26 16.15
N THR A 153 -13.00 -4.49 16.30
CA THR A 153 -12.07 -4.59 17.43
C THR A 153 -12.76 -4.10 18.72
N PRO A 154 -12.67 -4.83 19.84
CA PRO A 154 -13.12 -4.36 21.15
C PRO A 154 -12.53 -2.99 21.53
N GLU A 155 -13.31 -2.12 22.16
CA GLU A 155 -12.93 -0.72 22.42
C GLU A 155 -11.62 -0.57 23.21
N ASP A 156 -11.39 -1.46 24.17
CA ASP A 156 -10.19 -1.52 25.00
C ASP A 156 -8.92 -1.94 24.24
N LEU A 157 -9.08 -2.55 23.06
CA LEU A 157 -7.99 -2.96 22.18
C LEU A 157 -7.74 -2.00 21.02
N ARG A 158 -8.65 -1.05 20.77
CA ARG A 158 -8.52 -0.07 19.68
C ARG A 158 -7.36 0.90 19.98
N GLN A 159 -6.53 1.17 18.97
CA GLN A 159 -5.48 2.18 19.07
C GLN A 159 -5.79 3.37 18.16
N PRO A 160 -5.56 4.62 18.60
CA PRO A 160 -5.78 5.80 17.76
C PRO A 160 -4.89 5.77 16.50
N CYS A 161 -3.73 5.11 16.59
CA CYS A 161 -2.82 4.93 15.46
C CYS A 161 -3.35 3.99 14.36
N ASP A 162 -4.33 3.11 14.65
CA ASP A 162 -4.96 2.27 13.63
C ASP A 162 -5.75 3.13 12.64
N LEU A 163 -6.53 4.08 13.16
CA LEU A 163 -7.28 5.02 12.34
C LEU A 163 -6.34 5.90 11.50
N LEU A 164 -5.19 6.27 12.06
CA LEU A 164 -4.19 7.06 11.38
C LEU A 164 -3.57 6.31 10.21
N HIS A 165 -2.96 5.16 10.50
CA HIS A 165 -2.16 4.44 9.51
C HIS A 165 -2.96 3.72 8.45
N HIS A 166 -4.19 3.32 8.81
CA HIS A 166 -4.95 2.38 8.00
C HIS A 166 -6.25 2.97 7.46
N VAL A 167 -6.77 4.05 8.04
CA VAL A 167 -8.08 4.60 7.63
C VAL A 167 -7.97 6.02 7.06
N TRP A 168 -7.87 7.05 7.91
CA TRP A 168 -8.08 8.45 7.50
C TRP A 168 -6.84 9.11 6.92
N GLU A 169 -5.66 8.78 7.44
CA GLU A 169 -4.38 9.29 6.96
C GLU A 169 -3.58 8.18 6.27
N SER A 170 -4.30 7.19 5.74
CA SER A 170 -3.69 6.05 5.05
C SER A 170 -2.87 6.54 3.85
N GLY A 171 -1.56 6.27 3.88
CA GLY A 171 -0.61 6.74 2.86
C GLY A 171 -0.07 8.15 3.07
N ARG A 172 -0.42 8.86 4.16
CA ARG A 172 0.04 10.23 4.45
C ARG A 172 1.56 10.36 4.48
N SER A 173 2.27 9.40 5.07
CA SER A 173 3.75 9.38 5.10
C SER A 173 4.38 9.28 3.70
N LEU A 174 3.68 8.67 2.73
CA LEU A 174 4.16 8.51 1.35
C LEU A 174 4.08 9.80 0.53
N ALA A 175 3.34 10.81 1.01
CA ALA A 175 3.36 12.15 0.42
C ALA A 175 4.73 12.85 0.61
N TYR A 176 5.57 12.36 1.52
CA TYR A 176 6.93 12.84 1.74
C TYR A 176 7.99 12.09 0.90
N GLY A 177 7.58 11.10 0.10
CA GLY A 177 8.45 10.33 -0.79
C GLY A 177 8.54 8.85 -0.39
N LEU A 178 9.48 8.14 -1.02
CA LEU A 178 9.71 6.72 -0.76
C LEU A 178 10.32 6.53 0.65
N PRO A 179 9.72 5.69 1.52
CA PRO A 179 10.26 5.42 2.85
C PRO A 179 11.61 4.72 2.74
N LEU A 180 12.65 5.32 3.32
CA LEU A 180 13.96 4.70 3.51
C LEU A 180 14.04 3.95 4.84
N GLU A 181 13.41 4.51 5.87
CA GLU A 181 13.21 3.86 7.16
C GLU A 181 11.83 4.26 7.72
N GLU A 182 11.10 3.32 8.30
CA GLU A 182 9.82 3.55 8.97
C GLU A 182 9.77 2.73 10.25
N ARG A 183 9.44 3.36 11.37
CA ARG A 183 9.10 2.71 12.64
C ARG A 183 7.68 3.09 13.00
N ASP A 184 6.81 2.11 13.21
CA ASP A 184 5.44 2.34 13.65
C ASP A 184 5.25 2.14 15.15
N TYR A 185 4.03 2.42 15.63
CA TYR A 185 3.66 2.34 17.04
C TYR A 185 3.70 0.91 17.61
N SER A 186 3.61 -0.11 16.75
CA SER A 186 3.76 -1.50 17.17
C SER A 186 5.22 -1.84 17.49
N GLY A 187 6.17 -1.00 17.07
CA GLY A 187 7.60 -1.22 17.16
C GLY A 187 8.20 -1.89 15.93
N ARG A 188 7.35 -2.26 14.95
CA ARG A 188 7.79 -2.78 13.66
C ARG A 188 8.66 -1.75 12.94
N LEU A 189 9.72 -2.26 12.33
CA LEU A 189 10.70 -1.48 11.61
C LEU A 189 10.78 -1.94 10.16
N ARG A 190 10.85 -1.00 9.24
CA ARG A 190 11.07 -1.23 7.82
C ARG A 190 12.26 -0.42 7.35
N ARG A 191 13.18 -1.05 6.61
CA ARG A 191 14.36 -0.39 6.03
C ARG A 191 14.50 -0.71 4.56
N PHE A 192 14.64 0.32 3.74
CA PHE A 192 14.88 0.19 2.31
C PHE A 192 16.31 -0.31 2.07
N SER A 193 16.42 -1.38 1.29
CA SER A 193 17.71 -2.00 0.94
C SER A 193 18.19 -1.53 -0.43
N GLY A 194 17.27 -1.39 -1.39
CA GLY A 194 17.60 -0.96 -2.74
C GLY A 194 16.49 -1.21 -3.75
N SER A 195 16.77 -0.85 -5.00
CA SER A 195 15.84 -1.01 -6.11
C SER A 195 16.55 -1.36 -7.41
N THR A 196 15.85 -2.06 -8.29
CA THR A 196 16.34 -2.38 -9.64
C THR A 196 15.20 -2.26 -10.66
N ARG A 197 15.51 -1.85 -11.90
CA ARG A 197 14.56 -1.97 -13.02
C ARG A 197 14.84 -3.23 -13.82
N LYS A 198 13.80 -4.02 -14.07
CA LYS A 198 13.87 -5.29 -14.79
C LYS A 198 12.84 -5.32 -15.92
N PRO A 199 13.07 -6.10 -17.00
CA PRO A 199 12.01 -6.41 -17.94
C PRO A 199 10.79 -7.01 -17.23
N LEU A 200 9.59 -6.66 -17.70
CA LEU A 200 8.34 -7.20 -17.18
C LEU A 200 8.25 -8.69 -17.49
N ASP A 201 8.12 -9.49 -16.43
CA ASP A 201 7.56 -10.84 -16.51
C ASP A 201 6.08 -10.77 -16.10
N SER A 202 5.18 -11.17 -16.99
CA SER A 202 3.74 -11.13 -16.74
C SER A 202 3.31 -12.18 -15.70
N SER A 203 4.08 -13.25 -15.51
CA SER A 203 3.78 -14.30 -14.53
C SER A 203 3.81 -13.77 -13.09
N TRP A 204 4.63 -12.76 -12.80
CA TRP A 204 4.66 -12.09 -11.49
C TRP A 204 3.33 -11.43 -11.12
N PHE A 205 2.47 -11.10 -12.09
CA PHE A 205 1.21 -10.38 -11.87
C PHE A 205 -0.02 -11.20 -12.26
N THR A 206 0.14 -12.51 -12.43
CA THR A 206 -0.95 -13.42 -12.80
C THR A 206 -1.48 -14.13 -11.57
N LEU A 207 -2.80 -14.15 -11.41
CA LEU A 207 -3.45 -14.90 -10.34
C LEU A 207 -3.50 -16.39 -10.70
N PRO A 208 -3.25 -17.30 -9.74
CA PRO A 208 -3.34 -18.73 -10.00
C PRO A 208 -4.78 -19.16 -10.30
N GLU A 209 -4.92 -20.11 -11.22
CA GLU A 209 -6.20 -20.70 -11.58
C GLU A 209 -6.65 -21.77 -10.56
N GLY A 210 -7.97 -22.02 -10.50
CA GLY A 210 -8.55 -23.07 -9.65
C GLY A 210 -8.57 -22.78 -8.15
N TYR A 211 -8.22 -21.56 -7.72
CA TYR A 211 -8.24 -21.15 -6.32
C TYR A 211 -9.64 -20.70 -5.92
N GLN A 212 -10.03 -20.98 -4.68
CA GLN A 212 -11.29 -20.48 -4.13
C GLN A 212 -11.17 -18.97 -3.91
N THR A 213 -12.13 -18.21 -4.43
CA THR A 213 -12.20 -16.77 -4.17
C THR A 213 -13.05 -16.50 -2.94
N LEU A 214 -12.50 -15.76 -1.98
CA LEU A 214 -13.18 -15.27 -0.79
C LEU A 214 -13.15 -13.74 -0.77
N GLN A 215 -14.09 -13.14 -0.05
CA GLN A 215 -14.09 -11.72 0.30
C GLN A 215 -13.96 -11.60 1.82
N PRO A 216 -13.40 -10.50 2.35
CA PRO A 216 -13.48 -10.22 3.78
C PRO A 216 -14.95 -10.23 4.22
N PRO A 217 -15.25 -10.68 5.44
CA PRO A 217 -16.58 -10.53 6.00
C PRO A 217 -16.98 -9.05 5.97
N GLU A 218 -18.14 -8.75 5.39
CA GLU A 218 -18.76 -7.44 5.56
C GLU A 218 -19.16 -7.29 7.03
N ALA A 219 -18.94 -6.13 7.63
CA ALA A 219 -19.44 -5.91 8.98
C ALA A 219 -20.98 -5.90 8.96
N ASP A 220 -21.59 -6.55 9.96
CA ASP A 220 -23.02 -6.53 10.16
C ASP A 220 -23.55 -5.08 10.30
N GLN A 221 -24.87 -4.91 10.16
CA GLN A 221 -25.60 -3.63 10.15
C GLN A 221 -25.32 -2.66 11.32
N ALA A 222 -24.52 -3.04 12.33
CA ALA A 222 -24.00 -2.16 13.37
C ALA A 222 -23.24 -0.94 12.82
N THR A 223 -22.66 -1.05 11.61
CA THR A 223 -22.01 0.07 10.91
C THR A 223 -22.99 1.16 10.44
N SER A 224 -24.27 0.83 10.27
CA SER A 224 -25.33 1.81 9.97
C SER A 224 -25.62 2.72 11.17
N ASN A 225 -25.27 2.29 12.38
CA ASN A 225 -25.56 3.00 13.62
C ASN A 225 -24.32 3.63 14.26
N TRP A 226 -23.14 3.51 13.64
CA TRP A 226 -21.96 4.23 14.11
C TRP A 226 -22.19 5.74 13.97
N GLN A 227 -22.55 6.37 15.08
CA GLN A 227 -22.58 7.82 15.20
C GLN A 227 -21.23 8.26 15.76
N PRO A 228 -20.61 9.33 15.23
CA PRO A 228 -19.36 9.88 15.75
C PRO A 228 -19.39 10.31 17.24
N ALA A 229 -20.53 10.18 17.91
CA ALA A 229 -20.79 10.59 19.29
C ALA A 229 -20.38 9.52 20.34
N ASP A 230 -20.11 8.27 19.96
CA ASP A 230 -19.84 7.19 20.93
C ASP A 230 -18.45 7.26 21.59
N VAL A 231 -17.65 8.29 21.31
CA VAL A 231 -16.51 8.68 22.14
C VAL A 231 -16.92 9.85 23.05
N GLN A 232 -17.96 9.62 23.87
CA GLN A 232 -18.33 10.53 24.94
C GLN A 232 -17.92 9.96 26.30
N THR A 233 -16.89 10.60 26.86
CA THR A 233 -16.60 10.73 28.29
C THR A 233 -16.29 9.45 29.07
N ARG A 234 -15.00 9.22 29.31
CA ARG A 234 -14.45 9.05 30.67
C ARG A 234 -13.00 9.49 30.73
#